data_AF-A0A7W5TRD9-F1
#
_entry.id   AF-A0A7W5TRD9-F1
#
_cell.length_a   1.000
_cell.length_b   1.000
_cell.length_c   1.000
_cell.angle_alpha   90.00
_cell.angle_beta   90.00
_cell.angle_gamma   90.00
#
_symmetry.space_group_name_H-M   'P 1'
#
loop_
_entity.id
_entity.type
_entity.pdbx_description
1 polymer ?
#
loop_
_entity_poly.entity_id
_entity_poly.type
_entity_poly.pdbx_seq_one_letter_code
_entity_poly.pdbx_strand_id
1 'polypeptide(L)'
;MPSYKKDAVLAEALDDAREALADVADDEQVGGHLSASAQGDRLLTHRFAADRPGYPGWEWFVTLARAPRSKKVTVCEVGLLPGEDALLAPEWVPWAERVTDDEKDAVQA
;
A
#
# COMPACT_ATOMS: atom_id res chain seq x y z
N MET A 1 -14.57 3.18 -13.43
CA MET A 1 -14.84 3.18 -11.97
C MET A 1 -15.70 4.39 -11.66
N PRO A 2 -16.79 4.28 -10.90
CA PRO A 2 -17.55 5.45 -10.46
C PRO A 2 -16.65 6.40 -9.65
N SER A 3 -16.76 7.71 -9.90
CA SER A 3 -16.04 8.73 -9.15
C SER A 3 -16.89 9.16 -7.95
N TYR A 4 -16.44 8.85 -6.74
CA TYR A 4 -17.12 9.25 -5.50
C TYR A 4 -16.67 10.65 -5.06
N LYS A 5 -17.57 11.40 -4.46
CA LYS A 5 -17.23 12.68 -3.83
C LYS A 5 -16.34 12.42 -2.61
N LYS A 6 -15.20 13.13 -2.53
CA LYS A 6 -14.35 13.11 -1.33
C LYS A 6 -15.11 13.67 -0.13
N ASP A 7 -15.08 12.92 0.96
CA ASP A 7 -15.55 13.40 2.25
C ASP A 7 -14.50 14.36 2.84
N ALA A 8 -14.92 15.56 3.25
CA ALA A 8 -13.99 16.59 3.70
C ALA A 8 -13.26 16.19 4.99
N VAL A 9 -13.96 15.55 5.94
CA VAL A 9 -13.35 15.11 7.20
C VAL A 9 -12.29 14.05 6.93
N LEU A 10 -12.60 13.07 6.09
CA LEU A 10 -11.63 12.03 5.74
C LEU A 10 -10.47 12.60 4.92
N ALA A 11 -10.72 13.52 3.99
CA ALA A 11 -9.66 14.12 3.17
C ALA A 11 -8.64 14.94 3.99
N GLU A 12 -9.07 15.49 5.13
CA GLU A 12 -8.24 16.26 6.06
C GLU A 12 -7.57 15.39 7.14
N ALA A 13 -7.95 14.11 7.27
CA ALA A 13 -7.49 13.18 8.30
C ALA A 13 -6.11 12.55 8.00
N LEU A 14 -5.13 13.37 7.61
CA LEU A 14 -3.78 12.90 7.30
C LEU A 14 -3.07 12.34 8.54
N ASP A 15 -3.25 12.98 9.69
CA ASP A 15 -2.62 12.56 10.94
C ASP A 15 -3.19 11.20 11.40
N ASP A 16 -4.51 11.02 11.38
CA ASP A 16 -5.15 9.72 11.66
C ASP A 16 -4.64 8.64 10.69
N ALA A 17 -4.47 8.98 9.41
CA ALA A 17 -3.95 8.04 8.43
C ALA A 17 -2.48 7.68 8.72
N ARG A 18 -1.63 8.66 9.05
CA ARG A 18 -0.22 8.42 9.35
C ARG A 18 -0.05 7.63 10.65
N GLU A 19 -0.82 7.97 11.68
CA GLU A 19 -0.84 7.24 12.96
C GLU A 19 -1.23 5.76 12.76
N ALA A 20 -2.18 5.48 11.87
CA ALA A 20 -2.58 4.11 11.56
C ALA A 20 -1.45 3.23 10.98
N LEU A 21 -0.42 3.84 10.38
CA LEU A 21 0.74 3.11 9.85
C LEU A 21 1.80 2.80 10.91
N ALA A 22 1.75 3.45 12.07
CA ALA A 22 2.75 3.29 13.13
C ALA A 22 2.82 1.86 13.69
N ASP A 23 1.73 1.09 13.58
CA ASP A 23 1.68 -0.31 14.01
C ASP A 23 2.45 -1.28 13.08
N VAL A 24 2.72 -0.86 11.84
CA VAL A 24 3.27 -1.74 10.78
C VAL A 24 4.57 -1.21 10.14
N ALA A 25 4.92 0.04 10.41
CA ALA A 25 6.09 0.70 9.84
C ALA A 25 6.70 1.69 10.84
N ASP A 26 8.03 1.80 10.82
CA ASP A 26 8.73 2.89 11.50
C ASP A 26 8.41 4.23 10.80
N ASP A 27 8.44 5.35 11.52
CA ASP A 27 8.06 6.66 10.96
C ASP A 27 8.93 7.05 9.76
N GLU A 28 10.22 6.70 9.78
CA GLU A 28 11.16 6.95 8.68
C GLU A 28 10.84 6.16 7.41
N GLN A 29 10.02 5.10 7.50
CA GLN A 29 9.59 4.31 6.35
C GLN A 29 8.30 4.85 5.71
N VAL A 30 7.62 5.78 6.37
CA VAL A 30 6.40 6.43 5.87
C VAL A 30 6.76 7.81 5.32
N GLY A 31 6.88 7.91 4.01
CA GLY A 31 7.25 9.15 3.33
C GLY A 31 6.10 10.16 3.23
N GLY A 32 6.24 11.08 2.28
CA GLY A 32 5.27 12.15 2.03
C GLY A 32 3.91 11.63 1.58
N HIS A 33 2.84 12.38 1.89
CA HIS A 33 1.51 12.13 1.36
C HIS A 33 1.48 12.33 -0.17
N LEU A 34 0.97 11.36 -0.89
CA LEU A 34 0.94 11.35 -2.36
C LEU A 34 -0.45 11.67 -2.90
N SER A 35 -1.47 11.00 -2.38
CA SER A 35 -2.83 11.18 -2.89
C SER A 35 -3.91 10.77 -1.90
N ALA A 36 -5.12 11.23 -2.17
CA ALA A 36 -6.33 10.85 -1.45
C ALA A 36 -7.42 10.57 -2.49
N SER A 37 -8.06 9.42 -2.42
CA SER A 37 -9.09 9.01 -3.38
C SER A 37 -10.31 8.42 -2.66
N ALA A 38 -11.51 8.86 -3.06
CA ALA A 38 -12.75 8.34 -2.50
C ALA A 38 -13.05 6.97 -3.11
N GLN A 39 -13.20 5.96 -2.26
CA GLN A 39 -13.52 4.58 -2.64
C GLN A 39 -15.02 4.27 -2.46
N GLY A 40 -15.76 5.18 -1.82
CA GLY A 40 -17.19 5.06 -1.58
C GLY A 40 -17.74 6.25 -0.79
N ASP A 41 -19.02 6.17 -0.39
CA ASP A 41 -19.64 7.18 0.47
C ASP A 41 -19.01 7.12 1.88
N ARG A 42 -18.35 8.21 2.28
CA ARG A 42 -17.57 8.30 3.54
C ARG A 42 -16.53 7.18 3.67
N LEU A 43 -15.88 6.83 2.56
CA LEU A 43 -14.77 5.88 2.48
C LEU A 43 -13.68 6.47 1.58
N LEU A 44 -12.47 6.64 2.11
CA LEU A 44 -11.39 7.34 1.42
C LEU A 44 -10.05 6.68 1.73
N THR A 45 -9.22 6.49 0.70
CA THR A 45 -7.87 5.94 0.84
C THR A 45 -6.84 7.05 0.67
N HIS A 46 -6.01 7.26 1.69
CA HIS A 46 -4.78 8.03 1.60
C HIS A 46 -3.65 7.14 1.11
N ARG A 47 -2.74 7.71 0.31
CA ARG A 47 -1.49 7.07 -0.07
C ARG A 47 -0.29 7.92 0.35
N PHE A 48 0.78 7.25 0.77
CA PHE A 48 2.04 7.85 1.16
C PHE A 48 3.18 7.12 0.45
N ALA A 49 4.28 7.82 0.17
CA ALA A 49 5.49 7.18 -0.33
C ALA A 49 6.00 6.16 0.69
N ALA A 50 6.54 5.04 0.22
CA ALA A 50 7.18 4.06 1.10
C ALA A 50 8.70 4.21 1.02
N ASP A 51 9.29 4.85 2.04
CA ASP A 51 10.73 4.99 2.20
C ASP A 51 11.33 3.74 2.86
N ARG A 52 10.81 2.57 2.47
CA ARG A 52 11.18 1.27 3.05
C ARG A 52 12.25 0.58 2.20
N PRO A 53 13.40 0.20 2.78
CA PRO A 53 14.43 -0.55 2.06
C PRO A 53 13.86 -1.82 1.41
N GLY A 54 14.17 -2.02 0.13
CA GLY A 54 13.68 -3.15 -0.67
C GLY A 54 12.30 -2.95 -1.32
N TYR A 55 11.62 -1.81 -1.09
CA TYR A 55 10.33 -1.48 -1.68
C TYR A 55 10.36 -0.16 -2.49
N PRO A 56 11.34 0.05 -3.40
CA PRO A 56 11.42 1.29 -4.16
C PRO A 56 10.18 1.46 -5.04
N GLY A 57 9.59 2.66 -5.00
CA GLY A 57 8.39 3.01 -5.77
C GLY A 57 7.08 2.42 -5.23
N TRP A 58 7.11 1.72 -4.08
CA TRP A 58 5.89 1.28 -3.41
C TRP A 58 5.25 2.42 -2.61
N GLU A 59 3.98 2.24 -2.30
CA GLU A 59 3.17 3.23 -1.59
C GLU A 59 2.45 2.56 -0.42
N TRP A 60 2.49 3.21 0.75
CA TRP A 60 1.59 2.88 1.82
C TRP A 60 0.18 3.33 1.46
N PHE A 61 -0.83 2.55 1.81
CA PHE A 61 -2.21 2.98 1.75
C PHE A 61 -2.88 2.84 3.11
N VAL A 62 -3.80 3.75 3.38
CA VAL A 62 -4.65 3.73 4.56
C VAL A 62 -6.06 4.08 4.14
N THR A 63 -6.98 3.13 4.29
CA THR A 63 -8.39 3.36 4.01
C THR A 63 -9.10 3.76 5.28
N LEU A 64 -9.69 4.95 5.26
CA LEU A 64 -10.44 5.54 6.36
C LEU A 64 -11.94 5.57 6.04
N ALA A 65 -12.75 5.43 7.08
CA ALA A 65 -14.19 5.58 7.02
C ALA A 65 -14.72 6.42 8.19
N ARG A 66 -15.95 6.92 8.05
CA ARG A 66 -16.70 7.50 9.18
C ARG A 66 -18.19 7.20 9.11
N ALA A 67 -18.81 7.04 10.27
CA ALA A 67 -20.26 6.89 10.37
C ALA A 67 -20.99 8.21 10.00
N PRO A 68 -22.24 8.13 9.47
CA PRO A 68 -23.03 9.33 9.18
C PRO A 68 -23.15 10.27 10.39
N ARG A 69 -23.03 11.58 10.15
CA ARG A 69 -23.04 12.66 11.17
C ARG A 69 -21.95 12.60 12.23
N SER A 70 -21.10 11.57 12.25
CA SER A 70 -19.94 11.49 13.11
C SER A 70 -18.76 12.26 12.51
N LYS A 71 -17.96 12.88 13.38
CA LYS A 71 -16.62 13.40 13.04
C LYS A 71 -15.51 12.40 13.36
N LYS A 72 -15.82 11.28 14.02
CA LYS A 72 -14.84 10.25 14.35
C LYS A 72 -14.43 9.51 13.08
N VAL A 73 -13.15 9.54 12.80
CA VAL A 73 -12.48 8.75 11.76
C VAL A 73 -12.18 7.34 12.32
N THR A 74 -12.28 6.34 11.46
CA THR A 74 -11.93 4.95 11.77
C THR A 74 -11.12 4.36 10.63
N VAL A 75 -10.11 3.55 10.96
CA VAL A 75 -9.27 2.84 10.00
C VAL A 75 -9.97 1.55 9.59
N CYS A 76 -10.05 1.30 8.28
CA CYS A 76 -10.55 0.05 7.72
C CYS A 76 -9.43 -0.95 7.44
N GLU A 77 -8.34 -0.46 6.86
CA GLU A 77 -7.19 -1.27 6.44
C GLU A 77 -5.98 -0.37 6.24
N VAL A 78 -4.81 -0.97 6.40
CA VAL A 78 -3.51 -0.41 6.07
C VAL A 78 -2.70 -1.45 5.32
N GLY A 79 -1.79 -1.02 4.48
CA GLY A 79 -0.89 -1.93 3.81
C GLY A 79 0.00 -1.24 2.80
N LEU A 80 0.69 -2.07 2.03
CA LEU A 80 1.61 -1.63 1.00
C LEU A 80 1.12 -2.12 -0.37
N LEU A 81 1.14 -1.24 -1.35
CA LEU A 81 0.82 -1.56 -2.74
C LEU A 81 1.92 -1.03 -3.65
N PRO A 82 2.16 -1.69 -4.79
CA PRO A 82 3.06 -1.14 -5.79
C PRO A 82 2.47 0.16 -6.35
N GLY A 83 3.28 1.22 -6.35
CA GLY A 83 3.04 2.43 -7.13
C GLY A 83 3.43 2.22 -8.60
N GLU A 84 3.35 3.29 -9.38
CA GLU A 84 3.66 3.27 -10.82
C GLU A 84 5.12 2.87 -11.09
N ASP A 85 6.04 3.32 -10.23
CA ASP A 85 7.47 3.10 -10.35
C ASP A 85 7.97 1.92 -9.50
N ALA A 86 7.07 1.08 -9.00
CA ALA A 86 7.42 -0.01 -8.09
C ALA A 86 8.27 -1.09 -8.78
N LEU A 87 9.36 -1.50 -8.13
CA LEU A 87 10.07 -2.71 -8.54
C LEU A 87 9.20 -3.93 -8.22
N LEU A 88 8.67 -4.56 -9.28
CA LEU A 88 7.85 -5.76 -9.18
C LEU A 88 8.67 -7.03 -9.38
N ALA A 89 8.18 -8.12 -8.80
CA ALA A 89 8.71 -9.45 -9.09
C ALA A 89 8.52 -9.79 -10.57
N PRO A 90 9.46 -10.55 -11.17
CA PRO A 90 9.25 -11.10 -12.50
C PRO A 90 8.08 -12.08 -12.50
N GLU A 91 7.63 -12.45 -13.69
CA GLU A 91 6.61 -13.48 -13.85
C GLU A 91 7.03 -14.78 -13.15
N TRP A 92 6.08 -15.42 -12.48
CA TRP A 92 6.34 -16.71 -11.85
C TRP A 92 6.61 -17.75 -12.93
N VAL A 93 7.73 -18.46 -12.79
CA VAL A 93 8.04 -19.65 -13.60
C VAL A 93 8.11 -20.90 -12.70
N PRO A 94 7.75 -22.10 -13.17
CA PRO A 94 7.91 -23.35 -12.42
C PRO A 94 9.32 -23.51 -11.85
N TRP A 95 9.44 -24.16 -10.68
CA TRP A 95 10.74 -24.37 -10.05
C TRP A 95 11.72 -25.11 -10.98
N ALA A 96 11.26 -26.12 -11.72
CA ALA A 96 12.08 -26.89 -12.65
C ALA A 96 12.73 -26.02 -13.75
N GLU A 97 12.13 -24.88 -14.08
CA GLU A 97 12.63 -23.92 -15.06
C GLU A 97 13.59 -22.90 -14.44
N ARG A 98 13.65 -22.80 -13.10
CA ARG A 98 14.62 -21.94 -12.38
C ARG A 98 15.98 -22.61 -12.20
N VAL A 99 16.01 -23.94 -12.22
CA VAL A 99 17.24 -24.73 -12.02
C VAL A 99 18.14 -24.53 -13.23
N THR A 100 19.39 -24.12 -12.97
CA THR A 100 20.41 -24.03 -14.01
C THR A 100 20.75 -25.41 -14.56
N ASP A 101 21.31 -25.48 -15.77
CA ASP A 101 21.68 -26.77 -16.35
C ASP A 101 22.78 -27.45 -15.52
N ASP A 102 23.74 -26.69 -14.97
CA ASP A 102 24.76 -27.19 -14.05
C ASP A 102 24.16 -27.84 -12.78
N GLU A 103 23.10 -27.24 -12.22
CA GLU A 103 22.40 -27.79 -11.06
C GLU A 103 21.58 -29.04 -11.41
N LYS A 104 21.07 -29.16 -12.64
CA LYS A 104 20.40 -30.38 -13.12
C LYS A 104 21.40 -31.53 -13.28
N ASP A 105 22.57 -31.23 -13.83
CA ASP A 105 23.64 -32.20 -14.10
C ASP A 105 24.22 -32.76 -12.78
N ALA A 106 24.37 -31.92 -11.76
CA ALA A 106 24.85 -32.32 -10.44
C ALA A 106 23.91 -33.30 -9.70
N VAL A 107 22.63 -33.34 -10.05
CA VAL A 107 21.63 -34.24 -9.43
C VAL A 107 21.56 -35.60 -10.15
N GLN A 108 22.07 -35.70 -11.38
CA GLN A 108 22.04 -36.92 -12.20
C GLN A 108 23.32 -37.77 -12.14
N ALA A 109 24.34 -37.34 -11.39
CA ALA A 109 25.62 -38.04 -11.18
C ALA A 109 25.63 -38.86 -9.88
#